data_AF-A0A7W3W6P4-F1
#
_entry.id   AF-A0A7W3W6P4-F1
#
_cell.length_a   1.000
_cell.length_b   1.000
_cell.length_c   1.000
_cell.angle_alpha   90.00
_cell.angle_beta   90.00
_cell.angle_gamma   90.00
#
_symmetry.space_group_name_H-M   'P 1'
#
loop_
_entity.id
_entity.type
_entity.pdbx_description
1 polymer ?
#
loop_
_entity_poly.entity_id
_entity_poly.type
_entity_poly.pdbx_seq_one_letter_code
_entity_poly.pdbx_strand_id
1 'polypeptide(L)'
;MRATDMRRTTAESRKRSVNRELVELAALFFATGIADLFVSTLSNNRVGPALLFALGGLFIVSAALRHRWSHRPQRAGRATEPADATEWRLRATVRDVPGSLAALTATLAAHRYDIAAMQVLAVPDGAVDEFLLRTPGGTTAADIAEAARSGGGGNVWVVRADVHELVDLPTRMLAIAGQAAAPGADLAQLIGTLLGPSCTVQRKPGRRVREERLAGTTMLLHGRVGELIEADRPALPFTSAEFARAQALVRVYRESAAQPGADGDRQLQSRLG
;
A
#
# COMPACT_ATOMS: atom_id res chain seq x y z
N MET A 1 -0.32 -29.12 27.24
CA MET A 1 0.19 -27.74 27.08
C MET A 1 -0.53 -27.00 25.94
N ARG A 2 -1.87 -26.89 25.99
CA ARG A 2 -2.73 -26.32 24.91
C ARG A 2 -3.94 -25.51 25.43
N ALA A 3 -4.09 -25.37 26.74
CA ALA A 3 -5.27 -24.75 27.36
C ALA A 3 -5.04 -23.29 27.81
N THR A 4 -3.79 -22.85 27.89
CA THR A 4 -3.42 -21.50 28.35
C THR A 4 -3.41 -20.47 27.22
N ASP A 5 -3.30 -20.88 25.96
CA ASP A 5 -3.21 -19.98 24.80
C ASP A 5 -4.61 -19.51 24.31
N MET A 6 -5.61 -20.39 24.36
CA MET A 6 -7.01 -20.07 23.98
C MET A 6 -7.68 -19.05 24.93
N ARG A 7 -7.21 -18.93 26.17
CA ARG A 7 -7.72 -17.95 27.14
C ARG A 7 -7.17 -16.53 26.89
N ARG A 8 -6.04 -16.39 26.19
CA ARG A 8 -5.44 -15.07 25.90
C ARG A 8 -6.12 -14.40 24.71
N THR A 9 -6.47 -15.16 23.67
CA THR A 9 -7.11 -14.64 22.45
C THR A 9 -8.52 -14.10 22.71
N THR A 10 -9.28 -14.74 23.60
CA THR A 10 -10.63 -14.30 23.98
C THR A 10 -10.60 -13.07 24.91
N ALA A 11 -9.62 -12.96 25.80
CA ALA A 11 -9.44 -11.80 26.67
C ALA A 11 -9.06 -10.53 25.88
N GLU A 12 -8.19 -10.65 24.89
CA GLU A 12 -7.78 -9.57 23.98
C GLU A 12 -8.93 -9.05 23.11
N SER A 13 -9.75 -9.96 22.55
CA SER A 13 -10.93 -9.59 21.76
C SER A 13 -12.02 -8.91 22.61
N ARG A 14 -12.22 -9.38 23.85
CA ARG A 14 -13.15 -8.77 24.81
C ARG A 14 -12.68 -7.39 25.27
N LYS A 15 -11.37 -7.18 25.42
CA LYS A 15 -10.81 -5.87 25.80
C LYS A 15 -10.97 -4.84 24.67
N ARG A 16 -10.84 -5.27 23.41
CA ARG A 16 -11.11 -4.42 22.22
C ARG A 16 -12.58 -4.02 22.09
N SER A 17 -13.53 -4.90 22.40
CA SER A 17 -14.96 -4.54 22.37
C SER A 17 -15.31 -3.56 23.50
N VAL A 18 -14.79 -3.78 24.71
CA VAL A 18 -15.01 -2.88 25.86
C VAL A 18 -14.47 -1.47 25.59
N ASN A 19 -13.29 -1.34 24.96
CA ASN A 19 -12.75 -0.03 24.59
C ASN A 19 -13.64 0.68 23.54
N ARG A 20 -14.25 -0.08 22.63
CA ARG A 20 -15.16 0.46 21.61
C ARG A 20 -16.50 0.87 22.20
N GLU A 21 -17.07 0.07 23.11
CA GLU A 21 -18.29 0.37 23.85
C GLU A 21 -18.13 1.63 24.71
N LEU A 22 -16.98 1.78 25.39
CA LEU A 22 -16.67 3.00 26.16
C LEU A 22 -16.55 4.25 25.28
N VAL A 23 -15.96 4.12 24.08
CA VAL A 23 -15.89 5.23 23.12
C VAL A 23 -17.28 5.59 22.58
N GLU A 24 -18.12 4.60 22.30
CA GLU A 24 -19.51 4.82 21.87
C GLU A 24 -20.35 5.50 22.98
N LEU A 25 -20.21 5.05 24.22
CA LEU A 25 -20.86 5.67 25.39
C LEU A 25 -20.37 7.10 25.63
N ALA A 26 -19.06 7.33 25.54
CA ALA A 26 -18.50 8.67 25.65
C ALA A 26 -19.00 9.58 24.52
N ALA A 27 -19.08 9.07 23.29
CA ALA A 27 -19.61 9.80 22.15
C ALA A 27 -21.09 10.15 22.31
N LEU A 28 -21.90 9.21 22.81
CA LEU A 28 -23.31 9.44 23.15
C LEU A 28 -23.45 10.50 24.24
N PHE A 29 -22.65 10.41 25.32
CA PHE A 29 -22.69 11.38 26.42
C PHE A 29 -22.27 12.78 25.97
N PHE A 30 -21.23 12.88 25.13
CA PHE A 30 -20.82 14.14 24.52
C PHE A 30 -21.88 14.69 23.56
N ALA A 31 -22.49 13.85 22.73
CA ALA A 31 -23.53 14.27 21.80
C ALA A 31 -24.76 14.81 22.56
N THR A 32 -25.19 14.11 23.61
CA THR A 32 -26.29 14.55 24.48
C THR A 32 -25.92 15.83 25.22
N GLY A 33 -24.70 15.93 25.76
CA GLY A 33 -24.24 17.15 26.43
C GLY A 33 -24.15 18.36 25.49
N ILE A 34 -23.72 18.17 24.25
CA ILE A 34 -23.71 19.23 23.22
C ILE A 34 -25.14 19.62 22.84
N ALA A 35 -26.05 18.65 22.69
CA ALA A 35 -27.45 18.92 22.36
C ALA A 35 -28.16 19.67 23.50
N ASP A 36 -27.93 19.29 24.76
CA ASP A 36 -28.52 19.95 25.93
C ASP A 36 -27.97 21.37 26.12
N LEU A 37 -26.66 21.55 25.90
CA LEU A 37 -26.03 22.86 25.86
C LEU A 37 -26.61 23.72 24.73
N PHE A 38 -26.88 23.13 23.57
CA PHE A 38 -27.49 23.81 22.42
C PHE A 38 -28.92 24.27 22.72
N VAL A 39 -29.77 23.40 23.26
CA VAL A 39 -31.15 23.71 23.65
C VAL A 39 -31.18 24.79 24.74
N SER A 40 -30.35 24.64 25.77
CA SER A 40 -30.24 25.60 26.87
C SER A 40 -29.75 26.98 26.40
N THR A 41 -28.87 27.01 25.38
CA THR A 41 -28.32 28.26 24.83
C THR A 41 -29.28 28.92 23.83
N LEU A 42 -30.09 28.16 23.08
CA LEU A 42 -31.16 28.72 22.23
C LEU A 42 -32.33 29.26 23.05
N SER A 43 -32.60 28.68 24.21
CA SER A 43 -33.69 29.11 25.09
C SER A 43 -33.46 30.49 25.71
N ASN A 44 -32.21 31.00 25.77
CA ASN A 44 -31.91 32.31 26.34
C ASN A 44 -31.64 33.36 25.24
N ASN A 45 -32.54 34.33 25.17
CA ASN A 45 -32.75 35.25 24.06
C ASN A 45 -31.50 36.12 23.73
N ARG A 46 -31.21 36.25 22.42
CA ARG A 46 -30.16 37.06 21.73
C ARG A 46 -28.77 36.46 21.45
N VAL A 47 -28.24 35.50 22.21
CA VAL A 47 -26.83 35.05 22.01
C VAL A 47 -26.70 33.76 21.19
N GLY A 48 -27.74 32.91 21.18
CA GLY A 48 -27.73 31.60 20.51
C GLY A 48 -27.35 31.63 19.02
N PRO A 49 -27.98 32.50 18.18
CA PRO A 49 -27.63 32.58 16.76
C PRO A 49 -26.19 33.02 16.51
N ALA A 50 -25.67 33.98 17.28
CA ALA A 50 -24.31 34.49 17.10
C ALA A 50 -23.25 33.42 17.45
N LEU A 51 -23.48 32.65 18.51
CA LEU A 51 -22.60 31.55 18.91
C LEU A 51 -22.59 30.43 17.86
N LEU A 52 -23.75 30.12 17.26
CA LEU A 52 -23.90 29.19 16.15
C LEU A 52 -23.05 29.59 14.94
N PHE A 53 -23.13 30.84 14.51
CA PHE A 53 -22.31 31.35 13.41
C PHE A 53 -20.82 31.37 13.75
N ALA A 54 -20.44 31.71 14.99
CA ALA A 54 -19.05 31.71 15.43
C ALA A 54 -18.45 30.29 15.45
N LEU A 55 -19.18 29.30 15.98
CA LEU A 55 -18.75 27.90 15.97
C LEU A 55 -18.72 27.32 14.56
N GLY A 56 -19.73 27.61 13.73
CA GLY A 56 -19.77 27.20 12.34
C GLY A 56 -18.58 27.78 11.55
N GLY A 57 -18.29 29.07 11.75
CA GLY A 57 -17.11 29.72 11.21
C GLY A 57 -15.81 29.07 11.69
N LEU A 58 -15.69 28.79 12.99
CA LEU A 58 -14.53 28.11 13.57
C LEU A 58 -14.34 26.70 12.98
N PHE A 59 -15.41 25.94 12.78
CA PHE A 59 -15.36 24.61 12.14
C PHE A 59 -14.96 24.70 10.67
N ILE A 60 -15.51 25.66 9.91
CA ILE A 60 -15.16 25.88 8.51
C ILE A 60 -13.69 26.30 8.40
N VAL A 61 -13.22 27.22 9.26
CA VAL A 61 -11.82 27.65 9.31
C VAL A 61 -10.92 26.48 9.69
N SER A 62 -11.27 25.71 10.72
CA SER A 62 -10.49 24.54 11.15
C SER A 62 -10.46 23.45 10.07
N ALA A 63 -11.58 23.19 9.41
CA ALA A 63 -11.69 22.24 8.30
C ALA A 63 -10.93 22.73 7.06
N ALA A 64 -11.01 24.02 6.73
CA ALA A 64 -10.27 24.63 5.63
C ALA A 64 -8.77 24.67 5.91
N LEU A 65 -8.34 24.94 7.15
CA LEU A 65 -6.96 24.77 7.56
C LEU A 65 -6.55 23.31 7.46
N ARG A 66 -7.31 22.37 8.03
CA ARG A 66 -6.98 20.95 7.95
C ARG A 66 -6.89 20.46 6.51
N HIS A 67 -7.85 20.83 5.67
CA HIS A 67 -7.87 20.56 4.23
C HIS A 67 -6.70 21.22 3.51
N ARG A 68 -6.34 22.46 3.84
CA ARG A 68 -5.17 23.14 3.25
C ARG A 68 -3.85 22.54 3.72
N TRP A 69 -3.81 21.90 4.88
CA TRP A 69 -2.63 21.22 5.41
C TRP A 69 -2.53 19.78 4.89
N SER A 70 -3.65 19.09 4.70
CA SER A 70 -3.72 17.74 4.09
C SER A 70 -3.61 17.78 2.56
N HIS A 71 -4.13 18.83 1.94
CA HIS A 71 -3.93 19.21 0.53
C HIS A 71 -2.93 20.34 0.40
N ARG A 72 -1.94 20.45 1.31
CA ARG A 72 -0.66 20.91 0.79
C ARG A 72 -0.36 19.89 -0.30
N PRO A 73 -0.35 20.26 -1.59
CA PRO A 73 0.19 19.32 -2.57
C PRO A 73 1.49 18.86 -1.94
N GLN A 74 1.75 17.56 -1.93
CA GLN A 74 3.12 17.10 -1.86
C GLN A 74 3.81 18.02 -2.85
N ARG A 75 4.55 19.02 -2.33
CA ARG A 75 5.43 19.82 -3.14
C ARG A 75 6.39 18.73 -3.55
N ALA A 76 6.13 18.10 -4.69
CA ALA A 76 7.15 17.49 -5.50
C ALA A 76 8.27 18.51 -5.40
N GLY A 77 9.28 18.16 -4.63
CA GLY A 77 10.30 19.06 -4.20
C GLY A 77 11.07 19.48 -5.43
N ARG A 78 10.58 20.49 -6.14
CA ARG A 78 11.42 21.51 -6.75
C ARG A 78 11.85 22.50 -5.66
N ALA A 79 12.20 22.00 -4.47
CA ALA A 79 13.37 22.54 -3.81
C ALA A 79 14.49 21.85 -4.58
N THR A 80 15.20 22.62 -5.40
CA THR A 80 16.42 22.24 -6.13
C THR A 80 16.80 20.81 -5.81
N GLU A 81 16.36 19.84 -6.63
CA GLU A 81 16.83 18.46 -6.45
C GLU A 81 18.34 18.61 -6.32
N PRO A 82 18.96 18.25 -5.18
CA PRO A 82 20.40 18.07 -5.22
C PRO A 82 20.57 17.10 -6.38
N ALA A 83 21.40 17.42 -7.37
CA ALA A 83 21.58 16.66 -8.60
C ALA A 83 22.05 15.20 -8.36
N ASP A 84 22.01 14.76 -7.10
CA ASP A 84 22.56 13.56 -6.50
C ASP A 84 21.54 12.87 -5.56
N ALA A 85 20.27 13.31 -5.51
CA ALA A 85 19.24 12.61 -4.73
C ALA A 85 19.06 11.18 -5.26
N THR A 86 19.06 10.21 -4.33
CA THR A 86 19.16 8.79 -4.67
C THR A 86 17.92 8.07 -4.13
N GLU A 87 17.18 7.40 -5.01
CA GLU A 87 15.97 6.62 -4.67
C GLU A 87 16.32 5.18 -4.22
N TRP A 88 15.71 4.75 -3.11
CA TRP A 88 15.94 3.44 -2.51
C TRP A 88 14.65 2.77 -2.12
N ARG A 89 14.60 1.45 -2.27
CA ARG A 89 13.58 0.59 -1.68
C ARG A 89 14.16 -0.08 -0.45
N LEU A 90 13.59 0.23 0.70
CA LEU A 90 13.89 -0.41 1.98
C LEU A 90 12.73 -1.35 2.32
N ARG A 91 13.04 -2.60 2.63
CA ARG A 91 12.11 -3.55 3.22
C ARG A 91 12.62 -3.95 4.60
N ALA A 92 11.78 -3.85 5.61
CA ALA A 92 12.13 -4.22 6.98
C ALA A 92 10.95 -4.91 7.66
N THR A 93 11.22 -5.94 8.46
CA THR A 93 10.24 -6.47 9.41
C THR A 93 10.14 -5.51 10.59
N VAL A 94 8.95 -5.01 10.87
CA VAL A 94 8.68 -4.14 12.01
C VAL A 94 7.78 -4.88 12.98
N ARG A 95 8.05 -4.76 14.28
CA ARG A 95 7.23 -5.43 15.30
C ARG A 95 5.82 -4.85 15.27
N ASP A 96 4.81 -5.72 15.27
CA ASP A 96 3.40 -5.32 15.32
C ASP A 96 2.98 -4.95 16.75
N VAL A 97 3.59 -3.88 17.27
CA VAL A 97 3.22 -3.24 18.55
C VAL A 97 3.22 -1.72 18.40
N PRO A 98 2.32 -1.00 19.12
CA PRO A 98 2.22 0.45 19.02
C PRO A 98 3.57 1.16 19.18
N GLY A 99 3.87 2.07 18.26
CA GLY A 99 5.08 2.89 18.29
C GLY A 99 6.29 2.31 17.55
N SER A 100 6.31 1.02 17.17
CA SER A 100 7.47 0.43 16.47
C SER A 100 7.74 1.11 15.12
N LEU A 101 6.71 1.27 14.29
CA LEU A 101 6.82 1.99 13.02
C LEU A 101 7.15 3.48 13.22
N ALA A 102 6.66 4.09 14.31
CA ALA A 102 6.98 5.47 14.64
C ALA A 102 8.47 5.63 15.00
N ALA A 103 9.05 4.69 15.74
CA ALA A 103 10.47 4.67 16.06
C ALA A 103 11.32 4.55 14.79
N LEU A 104 10.97 3.61 13.90
CA LEU A 104 11.68 3.43 12.63
C LEU A 104 11.62 4.70 11.77
N THR A 105 10.43 5.25 11.56
CA THR A 105 10.25 6.46 10.73
C THR A 105 10.90 7.69 11.35
N ALA A 106 10.94 7.81 12.68
CA ALA A 106 11.68 8.86 13.37
C ALA A 106 13.20 8.75 13.12
N THR A 107 13.75 7.53 13.15
CA THR A 107 15.17 7.31 12.82
C THR A 107 15.47 7.68 11.37
N LEU A 108 14.66 7.20 10.40
CA LEU A 108 14.85 7.57 8.99
C LEU A 108 14.80 9.09 8.78
N ALA A 109 13.88 9.79 9.45
CA ALA A 109 13.78 11.23 9.40
C ALA A 109 15.01 11.94 10.00
N ALA A 110 15.60 11.42 11.08
CA ALA A 110 16.82 11.97 11.68
C ALA A 110 18.02 11.91 10.71
N HIS A 111 18.06 10.92 9.82
CA HIS A 111 19.04 10.80 8.74
C HIS A 111 18.70 11.63 7.49
N ARG A 112 17.58 12.37 7.52
CA ARG A 112 17.03 13.13 6.37
C ARG A 112 16.68 12.24 5.18
N TYR A 113 16.22 11.01 5.44
CA TYR A 113 15.64 10.15 4.42
C TYR A 113 14.15 10.48 4.28
N ASP A 114 13.78 11.00 3.11
CA ASP A 114 12.40 11.36 2.80
C ASP A 114 11.62 10.11 2.40
N ILE A 115 10.48 9.86 3.05
CA ILE A 115 9.64 8.68 2.78
C ILE A 115 8.65 9.07 1.67
N ALA A 116 9.00 8.73 0.43
CA ALA A 116 8.17 9.00 -0.75
C ALA A 116 6.89 8.15 -0.76
N ALA A 117 7.00 6.88 -0.33
CA ALA A 117 5.87 5.98 -0.18
C ALA A 117 6.15 4.94 0.91
N MET A 118 5.10 4.40 1.52
CA MET A 118 5.18 3.32 2.49
C MET A 118 4.03 2.34 2.29
N GLN A 119 4.34 1.05 2.42
CA GLN A 119 3.36 -0.03 2.36
C GLN A 119 3.62 -1.02 3.47
N VAL A 120 2.54 -1.52 4.06
CA VAL A 120 2.58 -2.57 5.06
C VAL A 120 2.12 -3.86 4.37
N LEU A 121 3.00 -4.86 4.30
CA LEU A 121 2.70 -6.17 3.74
C LEU A 121 2.48 -7.15 4.89
N ALA A 122 1.26 -7.61 5.05
CA ALA A 122 0.95 -8.65 6.03
C ALA A 122 1.65 -9.96 5.64
N VAL A 123 2.40 -10.54 6.58
CA VAL A 123 3.04 -11.86 6.46
C VAL A 123 2.59 -12.76 7.62
N PRO A 124 2.71 -14.10 7.51
CA PRO A 124 2.22 -15.00 8.56
C PRO A 124 2.77 -14.69 9.97
N ASP A 125 4.01 -14.20 10.07
CA ASP A 125 4.70 -13.91 11.34
C ASP A 125 4.72 -12.42 11.71
N GLY A 126 3.88 -11.58 11.09
CA GLY A 126 3.77 -10.15 11.42
C GLY A 126 3.58 -9.24 10.20
N ALA A 127 4.27 -8.11 10.19
CA ALA A 127 4.24 -7.16 9.09
C ALA A 127 5.65 -6.92 8.52
N VAL A 128 5.72 -6.88 7.20
CA VAL A 128 6.89 -6.44 6.46
C VAL A 128 6.56 -5.07 5.89
N ASP A 129 7.26 -4.05 6.34
CA ASP A 129 7.07 -2.69 5.87
C ASP A 129 8.05 -2.42 4.73
N GLU A 130 7.52 -1.90 3.63
CA GLU A 130 8.27 -1.47 2.46
C GLU A 130 8.18 0.06 2.34
N PHE A 131 9.34 0.69 2.27
CA PHE A 131 9.51 2.13 2.16
C PHE A 131 10.21 2.44 0.83
N LEU A 132 9.71 3.44 0.13
CA LEU A 132 10.47 4.14 -0.90
C LEU A 132 11.06 5.40 -0.29
N LEU A 133 12.38 5.49 -0.34
CA LEU A 133 13.16 6.52 0.31
C LEU A 133 13.89 7.35 -0.73
N ARG A 134 13.79 8.65 -0.62
CA ARG A 134 14.70 9.59 -1.28
C ARG A 134 15.76 10.02 -0.28
N THR A 135 17.02 9.76 -0.59
CA THR A 135 18.15 10.05 0.30
C THR A 135 19.08 11.11 -0.30
N PRO A 136 19.86 11.82 0.53
CA PRO A 136 20.96 12.66 0.05
C PRO A 136 21.95 11.87 -0.81
N GLY A 137 22.66 12.57 -1.71
CA GLY A 137 23.73 11.99 -2.52
C GLY A 137 24.85 11.39 -1.68
N GLY A 138 25.46 10.33 -2.21
CA GLY A 138 26.48 9.54 -1.50
C GLY A 138 25.96 8.60 -0.41
N THR A 139 24.66 8.60 -0.10
CA THR A 139 24.08 7.62 0.84
C THR A 139 24.18 6.22 0.26
N THR A 140 24.71 5.27 1.04
CA THR A 140 24.86 3.87 0.62
C THR A 140 23.71 3.00 1.14
N ALA A 141 23.56 1.81 0.55
CA ALA A 141 22.62 0.80 1.04
C ALA A 141 22.92 0.39 2.49
N ALA A 142 24.20 0.39 2.88
CA ALA A 142 24.64 0.05 4.23
C ALA A 142 24.20 1.10 5.25
N ASP A 143 24.29 2.39 4.91
CA ASP A 143 23.84 3.49 5.78
C ASP A 143 22.34 3.40 6.07
N ILE A 144 21.53 3.15 5.03
CA ILE A 144 20.09 2.98 5.14
C ILE A 144 19.76 1.74 5.97
N ALA A 145 20.48 0.64 5.74
CA ALA A 145 20.25 -0.58 6.48
C ALA A 145 20.55 -0.40 7.98
N GLU A 146 21.60 0.36 8.31
CA GLU A 146 21.97 0.67 9.69
C GLU A 146 20.97 1.61 10.37
N ALA A 147 20.52 2.65 9.66
CA ALA A 147 19.43 3.51 10.14
C ALA A 147 18.14 2.71 10.41
N ALA A 148 17.80 1.77 9.51
CA ALA A 148 16.62 0.93 9.72
C ALA A 148 16.75 -0.01 10.92
N ARG A 149 17.92 -0.64 11.12
CA ARG A 149 18.17 -1.53 12.27
C ARG A 149 18.16 -0.77 13.60
N SER A 150 18.80 0.40 13.66
CA SER A 150 18.79 1.25 14.85
C SER A 150 17.38 1.78 15.19
N GLY A 151 16.52 1.97 14.18
CA GLY A 151 15.09 2.23 14.33
C GLY A 151 14.23 1.02 14.74
N GLY A 152 14.83 -0.15 14.96
CA GLY A 152 14.15 -1.38 15.37
C GLY A 152 13.67 -2.28 14.22
N GLY A 153 14.07 -2.00 12.99
CA GLY A 153 13.80 -2.84 11.82
C GLY A 153 14.62 -4.13 11.83
N GLY A 154 13.95 -5.27 11.66
CA GLY A 154 14.57 -6.59 11.44
C GLY A 154 14.58 -6.97 9.96
N ASN A 155 15.32 -8.02 9.59
CA ASN A 155 15.37 -8.58 8.23
C ASN A 155 15.47 -7.50 7.13
N VAL A 156 16.38 -6.54 7.34
CA VAL A 156 16.49 -5.35 6.52
C VAL A 156 17.10 -5.68 5.17
N TRP A 157 16.40 -5.28 4.11
CA TRP A 157 16.83 -5.39 2.73
C TRP A 157 16.72 -4.04 2.04
N VAL A 158 17.79 -3.63 1.35
CA VAL A 158 17.88 -2.30 0.72
C VAL A 158 18.41 -2.47 -0.69
N VAL A 159 17.69 -1.92 -1.66
CA VAL A 159 18.12 -1.84 -3.07
C VAL A 159 17.80 -0.49 -3.67
N ARG A 160 18.43 -0.16 -4.79
CA ARG A 160 18.07 1.02 -5.57
C ARG A 160 16.64 0.87 -6.09
N ALA A 161 15.84 1.92 -5.93
CA ALA A 161 14.51 1.99 -6.52
C ALA A 161 14.60 2.59 -7.93
N ASP A 162 13.75 2.12 -8.83
CA ASP A 162 13.53 2.78 -10.12
C ASP A 162 12.67 4.05 -9.91
N VAL A 163 12.93 5.11 -10.68
CA VAL A 163 12.19 6.38 -10.62
C VAL A 163 10.69 6.17 -10.84
N HIS A 164 10.30 5.19 -11.66
CA HIS A 164 8.89 4.85 -11.90
C HIS A 164 8.21 4.25 -10.68
N GLU A 165 8.96 3.77 -9.68
CA GLU A 165 8.38 3.26 -8.44
C GLU A 165 7.84 4.36 -7.53
N LEU A 166 8.26 5.62 -7.74
CA LEU A 166 7.70 6.78 -7.07
C LEU A 166 6.22 7.00 -7.41
N VAL A 167 5.75 6.42 -8.53
CA VAL A 167 4.32 6.31 -8.80
C VAL A 167 3.71 5.34 -7.80
N ASP A 168 2.66 5.79 -7.13
CA ASP A 168 1.95 4.97 -6.16
C ASP A 168 1.52 3.63 -6.78
N LEU A 169 1.57 2.57 -5.96
CA LEU A 169 1.31 1.22 -6.43
C LEU A 169 -0.08 1.07 -7.08
N PRO A 170 -1.19 1.61 -6.53
CA PRO A 170 -2.49 1.56 -7.20
C PRO A 170 -2.45 2.11 -8.62
N THR A 171 -1.90 3.31 -8.84
CA THR A 171 -1.78 3.93 -10.17
C THR A 171 -0.96 3.05 -11.12
N ARG A 172 0.17 2.53 -10.64
CA ARG A 172 1.03 1.62 -11.42
C ARG A 172 0.33 0.30 -11.76
N MET A 173 -0.43 -0.28 -10.84
CA MET A 173 -1.19 -1.51 -11.12
C MET A 173 -2.27 -1.28 -12.16
N LEU A 174 -2.96 -0.13 -12.14
CA LEU A 174 -3.92 0.24 -13.20
C LEU A 174 -3.22 0.43 -14.56
N ALA A 175 -2.04 1.04 -14.58
CA ALA A 175 -1.26 1.17 -15.81
C ALA A 175 -0.84 -0.21 -16.38
N ILE A 176 -0.35 -1.12 -15.51
CA ILE A 176 0.01 -2.49 -15.91
C ILE A 176 -1.23 -3.26 -16.40
N ALA A 177 -2.38 -3.10 -15.75
CA ALA A 177 -3.64 -3.70 -16.21
C ALA A 177 -4.06 -3.17 -17.59
N GLY A 178 -3.91 -1.86 -17.83
CA GLY A 178 -4.14 -1.26 -19.15
C GLY A 178 -3.19 -1.83 -20.21
N GLN A 179 -1.91 -2.03 -19.88
CA GLN A 179 -0.94 -2.69 -20.77
C GLN A 179 -1.29 -4.15 -21.03
N ALA A 180 -1.82 -4.88 -20.04
CA ALA A 180 -2.27 -6.26 -20.19
C ALA A 180 -3.42 -6.41 -21.19
N ALA A 181 -4.24 -5.37 -21.34
CA ALA A 181 -5.33 -5.33 -22.32
C ALA A 181 -4.87 -4.99 -23.75
N ALA A 182 -3.62 -4.55 -23.94
CA ALA A 182 -3.11 -4.18 -25.24
C ALA A 182 -2.83 -5.43 -26.12
N PRO A 183 -3.09 -5.37 -27.44
CA PRO A 183 -2.71 -6.44 -28.36
C PRO A 183 -1.21 -6.74 -28.29
N GLY A 184 -0.86 -8.03 -28.21
CA GLY A 184 0.55 -8.46 -28.16
C GLY A 184 1.24 -8.31 -26.80
N ALA A 185 0.50 -7.96 -25.74
CA ALA A 185 1.06 -7.86 -24.39
C ALA A 185 1.77 -9.16 -23.95
N ASP A 186 2.96 -9.00 -23.35
CA ASP A 186 3.75 -10.11 -22.79
C ASP A 186 3.54 -10.21 -21.28
N LEU A 187 2.91 -11.30 -20.83
CA LEU A 187 2.68 -11.57 -19.41
C LEU A 187 3.97 -11.65 -18.58
N ALA A 188 5.05 -12.24 -19.10
CA ALA A 188 6.30 -12.35 -18.35
C ALA A 188 6.90 -10.96 -18.07
N GLN A 189 6.85 -10.08 -19.07
CA GLN A 189 7.29 -8.69 -18.93
C GLN A 189 6.40 -7.93 -17.94
N LEU A 190 5.07 -8.06 -18.03
CA LEU A 190 4.14 -7.41 -17.11
C LEU A 190 4.34 -7.84 -15.66
N ILE A 191 4.57 -9.14 -15.42
CA ILE A 191 4.89 -9.68 -14.09
C ILE A 191 6.25 -9.14 -13.61
N GLY A 192 7.24 -9.03 -14.49
CA GLY A 192 8.53 -8.39 -14.17
C GLY A 192 8.36 -6.93 -13.73
N THR A 193 7.56 -6.16 -14.47
CA THR A 193 7.23 -4.76 -14.12
C THR A 193 6.50 -4.66 -12.78
N LEU A 194 5.58 -5.59 -12.49
CA LEU A 194 4.83 -5.64 -11.23
C LEU A 194 5.73 -5.95 -10.02
N LEU A 195 6.66 -6.90 -10.16
CA LEU A 195 7.51 -7.39 -9.06
C LEU A 195 8.80 -6.58 -8.89
N GLY A 196 9.19 -5.82 -9.91
CA GLY A 196 10.35 -4.93 -9.91
C GLY A 196 11.63 -5.57 -10.47
N PRO A 197 12.69 -4.76 -10.63
CA PRO A 197 13.87 -5.11 -11.43
C PRO A 197 14.74 -6.21 -10.83
N SER A 198 14.64 -6.48 -9.53
CA SER A 198 15.39 -7.57 -8.87
C SER A 198 14.81 -8.96 -9.12
N CYS A 199 13.71 -9.06 -9.87
CA CYS A 199 13.02 -10.30 -10.17
C CYS A 199 13.37 -10.77 -11.59
N THR A 200 13.78 -12.03 -11.72
CA THR A 200 13.88 -12.69 -13.03
C THR A 200 12.57 -13.41 -13.31
N VAL A 201 11.93 -13.15 -14.45
CA VAL A 201 10.67 -13.79 -14.83
C VAL A 201 10.86 -14.56 -16.13
N GLN A 202 10.54 -15.85 -16.10
CA GLN A 202 10.69 -16.74 -17.24
C GLN A 202 9.39 -17.43 -17.58
N ARG A 203 9.18 -17.59 -18.87
CA ARG A 203 8.10 -18.38 -19.44
C ARG A 203 8.60 -19.79 -19.73
N LYS A 204 7.90 -20.79 -19.22
CA LYS A 204 8.23 -22.22 -19.41
C LYS A 204 7.02 -22.99 -19.97
N PRO A 205 7.24 -24.01 -20.81
CA PRO A 205 6.15 -24.88 -21.24
C PRO A 205 5.58 -25.67 -20.06
N GLY A 206 4.28 -25.54 -19.83
CA GLY A 206 3.52 -26.26 -18.80
C GLY A 206 2.98 -27.57 -19.34
N ARG A 207 3.76 -28.66 -19.25
CA ARG A 207 3.33 -30.00 -19.72
C ARG A 207 2.30 -30.68 -18.80
N ARG A 208 2.12 -30.21 -17.57
CA ARG A 208 1.12 -30.68 -16.59
C ARG A 208 0.54 -29.48 -15.85
N VAL A 209 -0.73 -29.57 -15.44
CA VAL A 209 -1.32 -28.63 -14.47
C VAL A 209 -0.50 -28.73 -13.19
N ARG A 210 0.32 -27.73 -12.90
CA ARG A 210 1.12 -27.62 -11.66
C ARG A 210 0.47 -26.55 -10.83
N GLU A 211 0.08 -26.83 -9.59
CA GLU A 211 -0.51 -25.79 -8.74
C GLU A 211 0.37 -24.54 -8.66
N GLU A 212 -0.28 -23.37 -8.69
CA GLU A 212 0.41 -22.12 -8.44
C GLU A 212 1.00 -22.18 -7.04
N ARG A 213 2.25 -21.77 -6.91
CA ARG A 213 3.01 -22.00 -5.70
C ARG A 213 3.86 -20.80 -5.36
N LEU A 214 3.83 -20.43 -4.09
CA LEU A 214 4.77 -19.52 -3.46
C LEU A 214 5.78 -20.35 -2.66
N ALA A 215 7.07 -20.24 -2.98
CA ALA A 215 8.14 -20.98 -2.34
C ALA A 215 9.32 -20.05 -2.01
N GLY A 216 9.15 -19.23 -0.98
CA GLY A 216 10.19 -18.30 -0.54
C GLY A 216 10.57 -17.32 -1.65
N THR A 217 11.73 -17.52 -2.26
CA THR A 217 12.30 -16.69 -3.34
C THR A 217 11.78 -17.03 -4.73
N THR A 218 10.97 -18.08 -4.88
CA THR A 218 10.42 -18.50 -6.18
C THR A 218 8.91 -18.52 -6.15
N MET A 219 8.30 -18.10 -7.25
CA MET A 219 6.87 -18.04 -7.48
C MET A 219 6.53 -18.71 -8.81
N LEU A 220 5.53 -19.58 -8.79
CA LEU A 220 4.99 -20.24 -9.98
C LEU A 220 3.54 -19.80 -10.21
N LEU A 221 3.27 -19.30 -11.40
CA LEU A 221 1.96 -18.84 -11.86
C LEU A 221 1.60 -19.55 -13.15
N HIS A 222 0.32 -19.73 -13.42
CA HIS A 222 -0.10 -20.24 -14.71
C HIS A 222 -0.22 -19.09 -15.72
N GLY A 223 0.36 -19.24 -16.91
CA GLY A 223 0.19 -18.28 -18.01
C GLY A 223 -1.09 -18.54 -18.81
N ARG A 224 -0.98 -18.58 -20.13
CA ARG A 224 -2.02 -19.15 -21.01
C ARG A 224 -2.11 -20.67 -20.83
N VAL A 225 -3.08 -21.30 -21.50
CA VAL A 225 -3.22 -22.76 -21.50
C VAL A 225 -1.91 -23.41 -21.94
N GLY A 226 -1.34 -24.27 -21.09
CA GLY A 226 -0.06 -24.95 -21.35
C GLY A 226 1.19 -24.10 -21.08
N GLU A 227 1.07 -22.93 -20.44
CA GLU A 227 2.17 -22.03 -20.11
C GLU A 227 2.32 -21.88 -18.59
N LEU A 228 3.57 -21.87 -18.12
CA LEU A 228 3.93 -21.55 -16.75
C LEU A 228 4.81 -20.31 -16.73
N ILE A 229 4.56 -19.41 -15.79
CA ILE A 229 5.41 -18.26 -15.49
C ILE A 229 6.12 -18.56 -14.18
N GLU A 230 7.45 -18.53 -14.21
CA GLU A 230 8.31 -18.72 -13.06
C GLU A 230 9.04 -17.41 -12.77
N ALA A 231 8.80 -16.86 -11.59
CA ALA A 231 9.45 -15.66 -11.09
C ALA A 231 10.41 -16.05 -9.96
N ASP A 232 11.65 -15.57 -10.03
CA ASP A 232 12.70 -15.85 -9.06
C ASP A 232 13.37 -14.55 -8.58
N ARG A 233 13.56 -14.44 -7.26
CA ARG A 233 14.21 -13.31 -6.59
C ARG A 233 15.13 -13.84 -5.49
N PRO A 234 16.40 -14.19 -5.82
CA PRO A 234 17.29 -14.93 -4.92
C PRO A 234 17.53 -14.28 -3.55
N ALA A 235 17.55 -12.95 -3.49
CA ALA A 235 17.94 -12.20 -2.29
C ALA A 235 16.78 -11.85 -1.34
N LEU A 236 15.53 -12.06 -1.75
CA LEU A 236 14.37 -11.60 -0.98
C LEU A 236 13.14 -12.49 -1.24
N PRO A 237 12.61 -13.18 -0.23
CA PRO A 237 11.37 -13.94 -0.36
C PRO A 237 10.21 -13.10 -0.85
N PHE A 238 9.36 -13.68 -1.68
CA PHE A 238 8.08 -13.11 -2.05
C PHE A 238 7.09 -13.21 -0.89
N THR A 239 6.31 -12.16 -0.71
CA THR A 239 5.18 -12.11 0.23
C THR A 239 3.93 -12.73 -0.39
N SER A 240 3.00 -13.15 0.45
CA SER A 240 1.66 -13.58 0.03
C SER A 240 0.92 -12.48 -0.74
N ALA A 241 1.11 -11.22 -0.36
CA ALA A 241 0.54 -10.07 -1.06
C ALA A 241 1.12 -9.88 -2.47
N GLU A 242 2.44 -10.05 -2.64
CA GLU A 242 3.07 -10.05 -3.97
C GLU A 242 2.53 -11.19 -4.85
N PHE A 243 2.39 -12.39 -4.28
CA PHE A 243 1.81 -13.54 -4.97
C PHE A 243 0.36 -13.29 -5.41
N ALA A 244 -0.49 -12.80 -4.51
CA ALA A 244 -1.89 -12.50 -4.79
C ALA A 244 -2.05 -11.44 -5.89
N ARG A 245 -1.21 -10.39 -5.89
CA ARG A 245 -1.20 -9.38 -6.95
C ARG A 245 -0.82 -9.98 -8.31
N ALA A 246 0.20 -10.85 -8.33
CA ALA A 246 0.62 -11.51 -9.56
C ALA A 246 -0.47 -12.44 -10.11
N GLN A 247 -1.15 -13.21 -9.26
CA GLN A 247 -2.32 -14.00 -9.64
C GLN A 247 -3.47 -13.15 -10.20
N ALA A 248 -3.74 -11.99 -9.58
CA ALA A 248 -4.75 -11.07 -10.06
C ALA A 248 -4.40 -10.52 -11.46
N LEU A 249 -3.14 -10.15 -11.69
CA LEU A 249 -2.68 -9.69 -13.01
C LEU A 249 -2.80 -10.78 -14.08
N VAL A 250 -2.44 -12.02 -13.75
CA VAL A 250 -2.63 -13.18 -14.65
C VAL A 250 -4.11 -13.32 -15.05
N ARG A 251 -5.03 -13.14 -14.09
CA ARG A 251 -6.47 -13.22 -14.36
C ARG A 251 -6.92 -12.13 -15.34
N VAL A 252 -6.54 -10.87 -15.09
CA VAL A 252 -6.83 -9.74 -15.99
C VAL A 252 -6.29 -10.01 -17.39
N TYR A 253 -5.03 -10.43 -17.50
CA TYR A 253 -4.40 -10.73 -18.78
C TYR A 253 -5.14 -11.81 -19.58
N ARG A 254 -5.62 -12.87 -18.91
CA ARG A 254 -6.39 -13.93 -19.57
C ARG A 254 -7.75 -13.46 -20.04
N GLU A 255 -8.44 -12.67 -19.23
CA GLU A 255 -9.75 -12.11 -19.58
C GLU A 255 -9.65 -11.18 -20.79
N SER A 256 -8.60 -10.34 -20.84
CA SER A 256 -8.33 -9.48 -22.00
C SER A 256 -7.92 -10.27 -23.25
N ALA A 257 -7.15 -11.35 -23.10
CA ALA A 257 -6.77 -12.20 -24.22
C ALA A 257 -7.95 -13.04 -24.77
N ALA A 258 -8.95 -13.32 -23.92
CA ALA A 258 -10.16 -14.06 -24.28
C ALA A 258 -11.24 -13.20 -24.98
N GLN A 259 -10.94 -11.94 -25.30
CA GLN A 259 -11.79 -11.05 -26.10
C GLN A 259 -11.20 -10.92 -27.52
N PRO A 260 -11.53 -11.82 -28.46
CA PRO A 260 -11.23 -11.60 -29.87
C PRO A 260 -12.19 -10.53 -30.42
N GLY A 261 -11.63 -9.55 -31.12
CA GLY A 261 -12.29 -8.43 -31.80
C GLY A 261 -13.81 -8.51 -31.97
N ALA A 262 -14.54 -7.79 -31.12
CA ALA A 262 -15.95 -7.43 -31.34
C ALA A 262 -16.16 -6.44 -32.52
N ASP A 263 -15.17 -6.29 -33.40
CA ASP A 263 -15.15 -5.34 -34.52
C ASP A 263 -14.99 -6.01 -35.90
N GLY A 264 -14.64 -7.30 -35.95
CA GLY A 264 -14.55 -8.04 -37.22
C GLY A 264 -15.92 -8.40 -37.82
N ASP A 265 -16.92 -8.66 -36.97
CA ASP A 265 -18.25 -9.09 -37.40
C ASP A 265 -19.14 -7.94 -37.90
N ARG A 266 -18.89 -6.69 -37.46
CA ARG A 266 -19.61 -5.52 -38.03
C ARG A 266 -19.15 -5.21 -39.46
N GLN A 267 -17.88 -5.45 -39.79
CA GLN A 267 -17.36 -5.21 -41.14
C GLN A 267 -17.71 -6.31 -42.15
N LEU A 268 -17.96 -7.54 -41.70
CA LEU A 268 -18.50 -8.58 -42.59
C LEU A 268 -20.01 -8.40 -42.85
N GLN A 269 -20.78 -7.94 -41.86
CA GLN A 269 -22.21 -7.68 -42.05
C GLN A 269 -22.48 -6.43 -42.93
N SER A 270 -21.58 -5.45 -42.98
CA SER A 270 -21.73 -4.28 -43.86
C SER A 270 -21.24 -4.49 -45.30
N ARG A 271 -20.61 -5.64 -45.60
CA ARG A 271 -20.15 -6.00 -46.96
C ARG A 271 -21.07 -7.01 -47.66
N LEU A 272 -22.07 -7.52 -46.95
CA LEU A 272 -23.07 -8.47 -47.45
C LEU A 272 -24.50 -7.90 -47.44
N GLY A 273 -24.66 -6.60 -47.16
CA GLY A 273 -25.93 -5.87 -47.19
C GLY A 273 -26.01 -4.89 -48.35
#